data_AF-G0GAD6-F1
#
_entry.id   AF-G0GAD6-F1
#
_cell.length_a   1.000
_cell.length_b   1.000
_cell.length_c   1.000
_cell.angle_alpha   90.00
_cell.angle_beta   90.00
_cell.angle_gamma   90.00
#
_symmetry.space_group_name_H-M   'P 1'
#
loop_
_entity.id
_entity.type
_entity.pdbx_description
1 polymer ?
#
loop_
_entity_poly.entity_id
_entity_poly.type
_entity_poly.pdbx_seq_one_letter_code
_entity_poly.pdbx_strand_id
1 'polypeptide(L)'
;MNIFLKSFVFLGIYGVLHFGYELTGWSWLVPVFGTNESVFEHLKMVYWAYLFASLIEAAAAGSLRRRETPGFWPSRFLSVVLAPWVVVLIWYVLPGFVGKVESLAVELSWAFAVTYVVGLVAGMLEHDLERLPWKGRTRLLLTALLVLGGFFFVFFSFSTPWIDVFVDPATLE
;
A
#
# COMPACT_ATOMS: atom_id res chain seq x y z
N MET A 1 9.77 9.96 10.90
CA MET A 1 10.81 9.69 9.87
C MET A 1 10.75 10.81 8.83
N ASN A 2 11.78 11.06 7.99
CA ASN A 2 11.56 12.00 6.87
C ASN A 2 10.78 11.27 5.75
N ILE A 3 10.09 12.03 4.89
CA ILE A 3 9.17 11.48 3.88
C ILE A 3 9.91 10.57 2.88
N PHE A 4 11.11 10.99 2.45
CA PHE A 4 11.93 10.22 1.52
C PHE A 4 12.35 8.85 2.08
N LEU A 5 12.84 8.81 3.33
CA LEU A 5 13.25 7.57 3.98
C LEU A 5 12.04 6.66 4.22
N LYS A 6 10.89 7.22 4.63
CA LYS A 6 9.65 6.44 4.76
C LYS A 6 9.25 5.80 3.44
N SER A 7 9.40 6.53 2.33
CA SER A 7 9.07 6.06 0.99
C SER A 7 10.00 4.94 0.53
N PHE A 8 11.29 5.00 0.85
CA PHE A 8 12.22 3.89 0.61
C PHE A 8 11.93 2.67 1.49
N VAL A 9 11.61 2.87 2.77
CA VAL A 9 11.20 1.78 3.66
C VAL A 9 9.93 1.12 3.12
N PHE A 10 8.94 1.91 2.71
CA PHE A 10 7.72 1.42 2.06
C PHE A 10 8.05 0.58 0.80
N LEU A 11 8.88 1.10 -0.09
CA LEU A 11 9.30 0.39 -1.31
C LEU A 11 10.00 -0.93 -1.00
N GLY A 12 10.90 -0.95 -0.02
CA GLY A 12 11.60 -2.15 0.39
C GLY A 12 10.66 -3.21 0.97
N ILE A 13 9.70 -2.80 1.82
CA ILE A 13 8.69 -3.71 2.36
C ILE A 13 7.80 -4.24 1.24
N TYR A 14 7.35 -3.38 0.32
CA TYR A 14 6.56 -3.81 -0.83
C TYR A 14 7.26 -4.90 -1.63
N GLY A 15 8.56 -4.73 -1.93
CA GLY A 15 9.35 -5.76 -2.61
C GLY A 15 9.43 -7.07 -1.83
N VAL A 16 9.58 -7.02 -0.50
CA VAL A 16 9.54 -8.23 0.35
C VAL A 16 8.17 -8.91 0.28
N LEU A 17 7.07 -8.13 0.34
CA LEU A 17 5.72 -8.67 0.25
C LEU A 17 5.42 -9.28 -1.13
N HIS A 18 6.04 -8.76 -2.19
CA HIS A 18 5.92 -9.27 -3.55
C HIS A 18 6.55 -10.64 -3.71
N PHE A 19 7.82 -10.78 -3.34
CA PHE A 19 8.56 -12.02 -3.62
C PHE A 19 8.50 -13.05 -2.49
N GLY A 20 8.10 -12.65 -1.27
CA GLY A 20 8.24 -13.53 -0.12
C GLY A 20 7.39 -14.80 -0.14
N TYR A 21 6.18 -14.77 -0.70
CA TYR A 21 5.37 -15.98 -0.85
C TYR A 21 5.93 -16.86 -1.98
N GLU A 22 6.25 -16.29 -3.13
CA GLU A 22 6.86 -17.01 -4.26
C GLU A 22 8.14 -17.76 -3.84
N LEU A 23 8.99 -17.13 -3.04
CA LEU A 23 10.26 -17.71 -2.59
C LEU A 23 10.11 -18.82 -1.53
N THR A 24 9.02 -18.83 -0.76
CA THR A 24 8.88 -19.74 0.41
C THR A 24 7.77 -20.77 0.26
N GLY A 25 6.72 -20.47 -0.51
CA GLY A 25 5.51 -21.29 -0.62
C GLY A 25 4.71 -21.45 0.68
N TRP A 26 4.96 -20.61 1.69
CA TRP A 26 4.33 -20.75 3.00
C TRP A 26 2.91 -20.19 3.03
N SER A 27 1.93 -21.06 3.24
CA SER A 27 0.50 -20.71 3.23
C SER A 27 0.10 -19.64 4.24
N TRP A 28 0.83 -19.49 5.34
CA TRP A 28 0.54 -18.47 6.35
C TRP A 28 0.90 -17.04 5.90
N LEU A 29 1.64 -16.89 4.78
CA LEU A 29 1.98 -15.59 4.19
C LEU A 29 0.88 -15.02 3.28
N VAL A 30 0.00 -15.88 2.74
CA VAL A 30 -1.09 -15.53 1.81
C VAL A 30 -1.90 -14.29 2.22
N PRO A 31 -2.24 -14.06 3.51
CA PRO A 31 -3.02 -12.88 3.92
C PRO A 31 -2.35 -11.52 3.64
N VAL A 32 -1.02 -11.50 3.47
CA VAL A 32 -0.23 -10.26 3.44
C VAL A 32 0.63 -10.15 2.18
N PHE A 33 1.15 -11.27 1.68
CA PHE A 33 2.07 -11.32 0.55
C PHE A 33 1.32 -11.48 -0.77
N GLY A 34 1.94 -11.02 -1.87
CA GLY A 34 1.47 -11.24 -3.22
C GLY A 34 1.53 -12.73 -3.57
N THR A 35 0.43 -13.29 -4.09
CA THR A 35 0.38 -14.70 -4.53
C THR A 35 0.29 -14.87 -6.03
N ASN A 36 0.01 -13.81 -6.77
CA ASN A 36 -0.06 -13.74 -8.23
C ASN A 36 0.07 -12.29 -8.70
N GLU A 37 0.05 -12.07 -10.02
CA GLU A 37 0.24 -10.74 -10.63
C GLU A 37 -1.06 -9.94 -10.81
N SER A 38 -2.16 -10.35 -10.17
CA SER A 38 -3.42 -9.60 -10.23
C SER A 38 -3.28 -8.21 -9.61
N VAL A 39 -4.11 -7.28 -10.10
CA VAL A 39 -4.18 -5.91 -9.56
C VAL A 39 -4.51 -5.94 -8.07
N PHE A 40 -5.44 -6.81 -7.66
CA PHE A 40 -5.83 -6.96 -6.26
C PHE A 40 -4.65 -7.29 -5.34
N GLU A 41 -3.79 -8.23 -5.74
CA GLU A 41 -2.61 -8.61 -4.95
C GLU A 41 -1.64 -7.43 -4.80
N HIS A 42 -1.44 -6.64 -5.86
CA HIS A 42 -0.67 -5.40 -5.80
C HIS A 42 -1.28 -4.38 -4.83
N LEU A 43 -2.61 -4.20 -4.84
CA LEU A 43 -3.30 -3.29 -3.90
C LEU A 43 -3.16 -3.75 -2.45
N LYS A 44 -3.27 -5.06 -2.20
CA LYS A 44 -3.04 -5.69 -0.89
C LYS A 44 -1.63 -5.39 -0.39
N MET A 45 -0.62 -5.60 -1.23
CA MET A 45 0.77 -5.35 -0.87
C MET A 45 1.02 -3.87 -0.58
N VAL A 46 0.47 -2.94 -1.38
CA VAL A 46 0.55 -1.49 -1.08
C VAL A 46 -0.05 -1.17 0.28
N TYR A 47 -1.24 -1.71 0.58
CA TYR A 47 -1.92 -1.51 1.86
C TYR A 47 -1.06 -1.96 3.05
N TRP A 48 -0.58 -3.22 3.02
CA TRP A 48 0.22 -3.78 4.11
C TRP A 48 1.60 -3.14 4.21
N ALA A 49 2.29 -2.92 3.09
CA ALA A 49 3.61 -2.31 3.10
C ALA A 49 3.57 -0.89 3.67
N TYR A 50 2.54 -0.10 3.35
CA TYR A 50 2.41 1.25 3.88
C TYR A 50 2.04 1.26 5.37
N LEU A 51 1.22 0.29 5.81
CA LEU A 51 0.92 0.10 7.22
C LEU A 51 2.19 -0.25 8.01
N PHE A 52 2.98 -1.22 7.53
CA PHE A 52 4.23 -1.60 8.18
C PHE A 52 5.26 -0.48 8.17
N ALA A 53 5.41 0.28 7.08
CA ALA A 53 6.26 1.46 7.04
C ALA A 53 5.84 2.51 8.09
N SER A 54 4.53 2.68 8.30
CA SER A 54 3.97 3.57 9.32
C SER A 54 4.21 3.07 10.75
N LEU A 55 4.15 1.75 10.98
CA LEU A 55 4.49 1.15 12.28
C LEU A 55 5.99 1.27 12.60
N ILE A 56 6.86 1.04 11.61
CA ILE A 56 8.30 1.25 11.74
C ILE A 56 8.60 2.72 12.04
N GLU A 57 7.94 3.65 11.34
CA GLU A 57 8.05 5.07 11.67
C GLU A 57 7.67 5.35 13.13
N ALA A 58 6.56 4.77 13.61
CA ALA A 58 6.08 4.98 14.97
C ALA A 58 7.00 4.37 16.05
N ALA A 59 7.71 3.29 15.72
CA ALA A 59 8.70 2.65 16.58
C ALA A 59 10.06 3.36 16.59
N ALA A 60 10.39 4.11 15.55
CA ALA A 60 11.66 4.85 15.47
C ALA A 60 11.76 5.90 16.58
N ALA A 61 12.92 5.96 17.27
CA ALA A 61 13.14 6.84 18.43
C ALA A 61 12.78 8.31 18.15
N GLY A 62 13.07 8.80 16.94
CA GLY A 62 12.74 10.17 16.49
C GLY A 62 11.25 10.48 16.26
N SER A 63 10.36 9.51 16.48
CA SER A 63 8.91 9.66 16.31
C SER A 63 8.12 9.45 17.61
N LEU A 64 8.77 9.04 18.72
CA LEU A 64 8.09 8.68 19.97
C LEU A 64 7.23 9.80 20.57
N ARG A 65 7.65 11.06 20.43
CA ARG A 65 6.84 12.23 20.85
C ARG A 65 5.75 12.58 19.83
N ARG A 66 6.02 12.37 18.53
CA ARG A 66 5.05 12.65 17.46
C ARG A 66 3.84 11.71 17.51
N ARG A 67 4.05 10.43 17.83
CA ARG A 67 2.96 9.45 17.96
C ARG A 67 1.95 9.76 19.08
N GLU A 68 2.33 10.59 20.05
CA GLU A 68 1.43 11.04 21.12
C GLU A 68 0.53 12.20 20.66
N THR A 69 0.86 12.83 19.52
CA THR A 69 0.01 13.87 18.96
C THR A 69 -1.30 13.29 18.43
N PRO A 70 -2.45 13.96 18.63
CA PRO A 70 -3.74 13.42 18.24
C PRO A 70 -3.92 13.18 16.72
N GLY A 71 -3.10 13.81 15.88
CA GLY A 71 -3.17 13.71 14.42
C GLY A 71 -2.24 12.67 13.80
N PHE A 72 -1.32 12.08 14.58
CA PHE A 72 -0.37 11.08 14.06
C PHE A 72 -1.09 9.85 13.51
N TRP A 73 -1.82 9.09 14.35
CA TRP A 73 -2.48 7.86 13.88
C TRP A 73 -3.56 8.08 12.82
N PRO A 74 -4.48 9.06 12.94
CA PRO A 74 -5.52 9.29 11.93
C PRO A 74 -4.94 9.59 10.55
N SER A 75 -3.89 10.40 10.46
CA SER A 75 -3.24 10.69 9.16
C SER A 75 -2.65 9.44 8.53
N ARG A 76 -1.98 8.57 9.30
CA ARG A 76 -1.43 7.29 8.81
C ARG A 76 -2.54 6.35 8.35
N PHE A 77 -3.59 6.21 9.14
CA PHE A 77 -4.70 5.31 8.79
C PHE A 77 -5.38 5.75 7.50
N LEU A 78 -5.59 7.05 7.31
CA LEU A 78 -6.10 7.56 6.06
C LEU A 78 -5.12 7.28 4.90
N SER A 79 -3.83 7.52 5.08
CA SER A 79 -2.83 7.22 4.03
C SER A 79 -2.74 5.73 3.68
N VAL A 80 -2.84 4.83 4.66
CA VAL A 80 -2.91 3.36 4.42
C VAL A 80 -4.15 3.00 3.60
N VAL A 81 -5.31 3.58 3.91
CA VAL A 81 -6.56 3.34 3.17
C VAL A 81 -6.50 3.92 1.75
N LEU A 82 -5.84 5.07 1.56
CA LEU A 82 -5.78 5.76 0.28
C LEU A 82 -4.66 5.27 -0.65
N ALA A 83 -3.54 4.78 -0.12
CA ALA A 83 -2.37 4.39 -0.91
C ALA A 83 -2.70 3.38 -2.04
N PRO A 84 -3.54 2.34 -1.82
CA PRO A 84 -3.98 1.45 -2.90
C PRO A 84 -4.69 2.19 -4.04
N TRP A 85 -5.51 3.19 -3.73
CA TRP A 85 -6.22 3.95 -4.77
C TRP A 85 -5.28 4.91 -5.50
N VAL A 86 -4.30 5.49 -4.78
CA VAL A 86 -3.27 6.32 -5.41
C VAL A 86 -2.41 5.49 -6.36
N VAL A 87 -2.07 4.24 -6.02
CA VAL A 87 -1.32 3.38 -6.95
C VAL A 87 -2.12 3.12 -8.23
N VAL A 88 -3.43 2.86 -8.14
CA VAL A 88 -4.31 2.70 -9.33
C VAL A 88 -4.28 3.95 -10.20
N LEU A 89 -4.48 5.13 -9.60
CA LEU A 89 -4.53 6.39 -10.32
C LEU A 89 -3.25 6.69 -11.10
N ILE A 90 -2.09 6.33 -10.55
CA ILE A 90 -0.80 6.61 -11.18
C ILE A 90 -0.42 5.48 -12.14
N TRP A 91 -0.58 4.21 -11.74
CA TRP A 91 -0.16 3.04 -12.52
C TRP A 91 -0.76 3.04 -13.93
N TYR A 92 -2.07 3.29 -14.02
CA TYR A 92 -2.81 3.27 -15.29
C TYR A 92 -2.55 4.47 -16.19
N VAL A 93 -1.79 5.49 -15.75
CA VAL A 93 -1.41 6.61 -16.62
C VAL A 93 -0.59 6.12 -17.80
N LEU A 94 0.45 5.29 -17.56
CA LEU A 94 1.31 4.82 -18.64
C LEU A 94 0.55 3.94 -19.64
N PRO A 95 -0.12 2.84 -19.22
CA PRO A 95 -0.92 2.03 -20.15
C PRO A 95 -2.04 2.83 -20.83
N GLY A 96 -2.60 3.85 -20.17
CA GLY A 96 -3.59 4.74 -20.77
C GLY A 96 -3.07 5.55 -21.95
N PHE A 97 -1.77 5.86 -21.98
CA PHE A 97 -1.15 6.59 -23.09
C PHE A 97 -0.57 5.67 -24.18
N VAL A 98 0.07 4.57 -23.80
CA VAL A 98 0.85 3.74 -24.74
C VAL A 98 0.23 2.37 -25.02
N GLY A 99 -0.87 2.03 -24.36
CA GLY A 99 -1.45 0.68 -24.40
C GLY A 99 -0.66 -0.32 -23.56
N LYS A 100 -0.71 -1.60 -23.93
CA LYS A 100 0.03 -2.66 -23.23
C LYS A 100 1.54 -2.39 -23.35
N VAL A 101 2.22 -2.32 -22.21
CA VAL A 101 3.68 -2.20 -22.15
C VAL A 101 4.27 -3.60 -22.27
N GLU A 102 5.00 -3.88 -23.35
CA GLU A 102 5.60 -5.21 -23.58
C GLU A 102 7.02 -5.34 -23.04
N SER A 103 7.70 -4.20 -22.81
CA SER A 103 9.07 -4.19 -22.31
C SER A 103 9.09 -4.37 -20.79
N LEU A 104 9.59 -5.53 -20.34
CA LEU A 104 9.82 -5.82 -18.92
C LEU A 104 10.64 -4.73 -18.22
N ALA A 105 11.67 -4.19 -18.90
CA ALA A 105 12.50 -3.14 -18.33
C ALA A 105 11.71 -1.85 -18.07
N VAL A 106 10.78 -1.49 -18.98
CA VAL A 106 9.92 -0.32 -18.83
C VAL A 106 8.88 -0.56 -17.73
N GLU A 107 8.26 -1.73 -17.72
CA GLU A 107 7.25 -2.11 -16.73
C GLU A 107 7.83 -2.12 -15.31
N LEU A 108 8.99 -2.76 -15.10
CA LEU A 108 9.67 -2.74 -13.80
C LEU A 108 10.09 -1.33 -13.39
N SER A 109 10.70 -0.57 -14.30
CA SER A 109 11.10 0.82 -14.01
C SER A 109 9.90 1.66 -13.60
N TRP A 110 8.76 1.46 -14.26
CA TRP A 110 7.49 2.11 -13.94
C TRP A 110 6.97 1.65 -12.57
N ALA A 111 6.98 0.36 -12.27
CA ALA A 111 6.53 -0.19 -10.99
C ALA A 111 7.32 0.38 -9.81
N PHE A 112 8.65 0.43 -9.91
CA PHE A 112 9.51 1.05 -8.89
C PHE A 112 9.22 2.55 -8.73
N ALA A 113 9.10 3.28 -9.84
CA ALA A 113 8.82 4.71 -9.82
C ALA A 113 7.45 5.01 -9.19
N VAL A 114 6.39 4.33 -9.63
CA VAL A 114 5.03 4.51 -9.12
C VAL A 114 4.96 4.16 -7.64
N THR A 115 5.51 3.02 -7.22
CA THR A 115 5.51 2.62 -5.81
C THR A 115 6.23 3.66 -4.95
N TYR A 116 7.41 4.14 -5.36
CA TYR A 116 8.11 5.19 -4.61
C TYR A 116 7.31 6.50 -4.55
N VAL A 117 6.70 6.92 -5.66
CA VAL A 117 5.87 8.14 -5.74
C VAL A 117 4.64 8.03 -4.84
N VAL A 118 3.96 6.87 -4.78
CA VAL A 118 2.85 6.63 -3.85
C VAL A 118 3.31 6.87 -2.40
N GLY A 119 4.52 6.40 -2.05
CA GLY A 119 5.12 6.66 -0.74
C GLY A 119 5.27 8.16 -0.43
N LEU A 120 5.77 8.93 -1.41
CA LEU A 120 5.92 10.38 -1.30
C LEU A 120 4.58 11.08 -1.14
N VAL A 121 3.60 10.77 -2.00
CA VAL A 121 2.26 11.37 -1.98
C VAL A 121 1.59 11.12 -0.62
N ALA A 122 1.61 9.88 -0.14
CA ALA A 122 1.02 9.52 1.13
C ALA A 122 1.74 10.19 2.31
N GLY A 123 3.07 10.34 2.27
CA GLY A 123 3.84 11.04 3.30
C GLY A 123 3.63 12.56 3.29
N MET A 124 3.46 13.18 2.12
CA MET A 124 3.08 14.59 1.99
C MET A 124 1.68 14.83 2.57
N LEU A 125 0.73 13.95 2.24
CA LEU A 125 -0.62 14.01 2.79
C LEU A 125 -0.59 13.92 4.32
N GLU A 126 0.18 12.98 4.88
CA GLU A 126 0.33 12.84 6.33
C GLU A 126 0.86 14.10 7.00
N HIS A 127 1.90 14.72 6.43
CA HIS A 127 2.54 15.90 7.00
C HIS A 127 1.56 17.07 7.18
N ASP A 128 0.66 17.27 6.23
CA ASP A 128 -0.33 18.34 6.30
C ASP A 128 -1.51 17.96 7.19
N LEU A 129 -1.94 16.70 7.12
CA LEU A 129 -3.07 16.18 7.88
C LEU A 129 -2.80 15.99 9.37
N GLU A 130 -1.54 15.75 9.78
CA GLU A 130 -1.13 15.63 11.18
C GLU A 130 -1.52 16.86 12.02
N ARG A 131 -1.52 18.03 11.39
CA ARG A 131 -1.78 19.32 12.07
C ARG A 131 -3.25 19.59 12.30
N LEU A 132 -4.15 18.80 11.72
CA LEU A 132 -5.59 19.03 11.80
C LEU A 132 -6.17 18.61 13.16
N PRO A 133 -7.20 19.32 13.65
CA PRO A 133 -7.90 18.96 14.89
C PRO A 133 -8.88 17.78 14.64
N TRP A 134 -8.34 16.56 14.58
CA TRP A 134 -9.13 15.35 14.35
C TRP A 134 -10.17 15.10 15.45
N LYS A 135 -11.47 15.12 15.08
CA LYS A 135 -12.57 14.78 15.99
C LYS A 135 -12.63 13.27 16.23
N GLY A 136 -13.07 12.84 17.43
CA GLY A 136 -13.14 11.43 17.81
C GLY A 136 -13.94 10.56 16.82
N ARG A 137 -15.06 11.06 16.29
CA ARG A 137 -15.86 10.37 15.26
C ARG A 137 -15.07 10.09 13.98
N THR A 138 -14.25 11.05 13.53
CA THR A 138 -13.41 10.88 12.35
C THR A 138 -12.31 9.86 12.60
N ARG A 139 -11.70 9.86 13.80
CA ARG A 139 -10.71 8.84 14.16
C ARG A 139 -11.31 7.44 14.18
N LEU A 140 -12.52 7.29 14.72
CA LEU A 140 -13.26 6.04 14.72
C LEU A 140 -13.54 5.56 13.30
N LEU A 141 -14.04 6.45 12.43
CA LEU A 141 -14.28 6.13 11.02
C LEU A 141 -13.02 5.64 10.31
N LEU A 142 -11.90 6.36 10.44
CA LEU A 142 -10.64 5.98 9.80
C LEU A 142 -10.10 4.65 10.33
N THR A 143 -10.26 4.39 11.64
CA THR A 143 -9.91 3.10 12.24
C THR A 143 -10.80 1.98 11.70
N ALA A 144 -12.11 2.22 11.56
CA ALA A 144 -13.03 1.26 10.97
C ALA A 144 -12.70 0.95 9.51
N LEU A 145 -12.37 1.98 8.71
CA LEU A 145 -11.94 1.81 7.32
C LEU A 145 -10.62 1.04 7.21
N LEU A 146 -9.66 1.29 8.10
CA LEU A 146 -8.44 0.50 8.20
C LEU A 146 -8.76 -0.98 8.47
N VAL A 147 -9.52 -1.28 9.52
CA VAL A 147 -9.86 -2.67 9.86
C VAL A 147 -10.65 -3.34 8.73
N LEU A 148 -11.61 -2.64 8.13
CA LEU A 148 -12.38 -3.16 7.00
C LEU A 148 -11.51 -3.42 5.77
N GLY A 149 -10.57 -2.53 5.46
CA GLY A 149 -9.61 -2.72 4.36
C GLY A 149 -8.69 -3.92 4.61
N GLY A 150 -8.16 -4.06 5.83
CA GLY A 150 -7.38 -5.23 6.22
C GLY A 150 -8.18 -6.53 6.09
N PHE A 151 -9.42 -6.56 6.59
CA PHE A 151 -10.31 -7.70 6.42
C PHE A 151 -10.60 -8.00 4.96
N PHE A 152 -10.90 -6.98 4.15
CA PHE A 152 -11.15 -7.09 2.72
C PHE A 152 -9.99 -7.78 2.00
N PHE A 153 -8.76 -7.29 2.20
CA PHE A 153 -7.59 -7.86 1.54
C PHE A 153 -7.30 -9.29 1.99
N VAL A 154 -7.45 -9.60 3.28
CA VAL A 154 -7.24 -10.96 3.80
C VAL A 154 -8.30 -11.93 3.28
N PHE A 155 -9.58 -11.55 3.40
CA PHE A 155 -10.70 -12.40 3.03
C PHE A 155 -10.64 -12.78 1.55
N PHE A 156 -10.46 -11.79 0.67
CA PHE A 156 -10.43 -12.03 -0.76
C PHE A 156 -9.10 -12.64 -1.26
N SER A 157 -8.08 -12.78 -0.41
CA SER A 157 -6.91 -13.64 -0.71
C SER A 157 -7.26 -15.13 -0.72
N PHE A 158 -8.35 -15.54 -0.05
CA PHE A 158 -8.78 -16.95 0.02
C PHE A 158 -10.06 -17.24 -0.76
N SER A 159 -10.79 -16.21 -1.16
CA SER A 159 -12.11 -16.33 -1.76
C SER A 159 -12.30 -15.26 -2.83
N THR A 160 -11.54 -15.37 -3.92
CA THR A 160 -11.55 -14.40 -5.01
C THR A 160 -12.95 -14.26 -5.63
N PRO A 161 -13.46 -13.03 -5.79
CA PRO A 161 -14.71 -12.79 -6.51
C PRO A 161 -14.46 -12.84 -8.03
N TRP A 162 -15.54 -12.91 -8.81
CA TRP A 162 -15.50 -13.09 -10.27
C TRP A 162 -15.15 -11.82 -11.07
N ILE A 163 -14.48 -10.84 -10.46
CA ILE A 163 -14.25 -9.51 -11.05
C ILE A 163 -12.80 -9.41 -11.54
N ASP A 164 -12.61 -8.75 -12.68
CA ASP A 164 -11.35 -8.64 -13.43
C ASP A 164 -10.14 -8.23 -12.59
N VAL A 165 -10.30 -7.36 -11.58
CA VAL A 165 -9.19 -6.90 -10.73
C VAL A 165 -8.52 -8.03 -9.92
N PHE A 166 -9.18 -9.19 -9.80
CA PHE A 166 -8.68 -10.40 -9.14
C PHE A 166 -8.10 -11.43 -10.11
N VAL A 167 -8.23 -11.20 -11.42
CA VAL A 167 -7.70 -12.09 -12.43
C VAL A 167 -6.22 -11.79 -12.63
N ASP A 168 -5.42 -12.84 -12.71
CA ASP A 168 -4.01 -12.73 -13.08
C ASP A 168 -3.91 -12.44 -14.59
N PRO A 169 -3.38 -11.28 -15.01
CA PRO A 169 -3.24 -10.95 -16.42
C PRO A 169 -2.39 -11.96 -17.20
N ALA A 170 -1.48 -12.69 -16.56
CA ALA A 170 -0.69 -13.73 -17.21
C ALA A 170 -1.52 -14.96 -17.61
N THR A 171 -2.74 -15.09 -17.09
CA THR A 171 -3.68 -16.18 -17.41
C THR A 171 -4.70 -15.81 -18.48
N LEU A 172 -4.72 -14.53 -18.91
CA LEU A 172 -5.57 -14.04 -19.98
C LEU A 172 -4.80 -14.17 -21.31
N GLU A 173 -5.12 -15.21 -22.07
CA GLU A 173 -4.66 -15.42 -23.46
C GLU A 173 -5.23 -14.36 -24.43
#